data_AF-A0A7W0LE03-F1
#
_entry.id   AF-A0A7W0LE03-F1
#
_cell.length_a   1.000
_cell.length_b   1.000
_cell.length_c   1.000
_cell.angle_alpha   90.00
_cell.angle_beta   90.00
_cell.angle_gamma   90.00
#
_symmetry.space_group_name_H-M   'P 1'
#
loop_
_entity.id
_entity.type
_entity.pdbx_description
1 polymer ?
#
loop_
_entity_poly.entity_id
_entity_poly.type
_entity_poly.pdbx_seq_one_letter_code
_entity_poly.pdbx_strand_id
1 'polypeptide(L)'
;MSLNYLATRFTCSWPWSTMTMLCDGRLVCGCADPYGKRVLGDARTTSVTGVWTGETAAGLRTSINGGGAKFCGDCPLKLPLAKDQQPPQRGVDVGSLPSRLYVECTAACNISCAQACCAPETGITRTRQAGMLDFELFTRVIDEAGPSLGRVDFFNYGE
;
A
#
# COMPACT_ATOMS: atom_id res chain seq x y z
N MET A 1 -15.39 -0.65 15.50
CA MET A 1 -14.52 -0.93 14.34
C MET A 1 -15.41 -1.30 13.16
N SER A 2 -15.15 -0.74 11.99
CA SER A 2 -15.88 -1.11 10.77
C SER A 2 -15.53 -2.54 10.36
N LEU A 3 -16.52 -3.37 10.02
CA LEU A 3 -16.36 -4.75 9.55
C LEU A 3 -16.03 -4.84 8.04
N ASN A 4 -15.57 -3.74 7.44
CA ASN A 4 -15.27 -3.64 6.02
C ASN A 4 -14.31 -4.72 5.50
N TYR A 5 -13.37 -5.20 6.33
CA TYR A 5 -12.44 -6.26 5.94
C TYR A 5 -13.13 -7.57 5.55
N LEU A 6 -14.36 -7.82 6.04
CA LEU A 6 -15.18 -8.98 5.68
C LEU A 6 -15.90 -8.82 4.34
N ALA A 7 -15.89 -7.63 3.75
CA ALA A 7 -16.59 -7.38 2.49
C ALA A 7 -15.99 -8.23 1.36
N THR A 8 -16.85 -9.03 0.74
CA THR A 8 -16.57 -9.81 -0.47
C THR A 8 -16.86 -9.01 -1.73
N ARG A 9 -17.73 -8.00 -1.64
CA ARG A 9 -18.08 -7.08 -2.71
C ARG A 9 -17.85 -5.63 -2.27
N PHE A 10 -16.91 -4.96 -2.92
CA PHE A 10 -16.40 -3.67 -2.47
C PHE A 10 -15.75 -2.87 -3.61
N THR A 11 -15.53 -1.58 -3.36
CA THR A 11 -14.69 -0.71 -4.20
C THR A 11 -13.56 -0.11 -3.36
N CYS A 12 -12.56 0.45 -4.03
CA CYS A 12 -11.46 1.21 -3.43
C CYS A 12 -10.89 2.14 -4.50
N SER A 13 -10.42 3.34 -4.14
CA SER A 13 -9.76 4.26 -5.07
C SER A 13 -8.23 4.25 -4.96
N TRP A 14 -7.67 3.62 -3.92
CA TRP A 14 -6.23 3.68 -3.63
C TRP A 14 -5.33 3.19 -4.77
N PRO A 15 -5.65 2.09 -5.48
CA PRO A 15 -4.83 1.64 -6.60
C PRO A 15 -4.66 2.66 -7.75
N TRP A 16 -5.43 3.75 -7.77
CA TRP A 16 -5.36 4.79 -8.79
C TRP A 16 -4.56 6.03 -8.38
N SER A 17 -4.26 6.20 -7.10
CA SER A 17 -3.65 7.45 -6.61
C SER A 17 -2.60 7.26 -5.53
N THR A 18 -2.61 6.13 -4.82
CA THR A 18 -1.88 5.99 -3.56
C THR A 18 -0.98 4.76 -3.59
N MET A 19 0.25 4.95 -3.14
CA MET A 19 1.22 3.88 -2.92
C MET A 19 1.83 4.02 -1.52
N THR A 20 2.29 2.92 -0.94
CA THR A 20 3.07 2.93 0.30
C THR A 20 4.39 2.21 0.08
N MET A 21 5.50 2.89 0.38
CA MET A 21 6.82 2.29 0.46
C MET A 21 7.10 1.86 1.90
N LEU A 22 7.37 0.56 2.08
CA LEU A 22 7.77 -0.01 3.36
C LEU A 22 9.25 0.30 3.64
N CYS A 23 9.68 0.22 4.90
CA CYS A 23 11.07 0.53 5.30
C CYS A 23 12.09 -0.43 4.68
N ASP A 24 11.66 -1.54 4.10
CA ASP A 24 12.51 -2.50 3.39
C ASP A 24 12.48 -2.38 1.87
N GLY A 25 11.88 -1.32 1.34
CA GLY A 25 11.86 -1.01 -0.09
C GLY A 25 10.72 -1.66 -0.88
N ARG A 26 9.96 -2.58 -0.27
CA ARG A 26 8.76 -3.12 -0.91
C ARG A 26 7.68 -2.05 -1.04
N LEU A 27 7.01 -2.05 -2.18
CA LEU A 27 5.90 -1.16 -2.49
C LEU A 27 4.58 -1.95 -2.31
N VAL A 28 3.69 -1.45 -1.46
CA VAL A 28 2.36 -2.03 -1.19
C VAL A 28 1.25 -1.05 -1.58
N CYS A 29 0.04 -1.57 -1.76
CA CYS A 29 -1.10 -0.77 -2.23
C CYS A 29 -1.61 0.28 -1.22
N GLY A 30 -1.26 0.17 0.07
CA GLY A 30 -1.68 1.15 1.06
C GLY A 30 -1.20 0.84 2.48
N CYS A 31 -1.39 1.79 3.39
CA CYS A 31 -0.91 1.72 4.77
C CYS A 31 -1.59 0.64 5.61
N ALA A 32 -2.80 0.21 5.24
CA ALA A 32 -3.52 -0.85 5.95
C ALA A 32 -3.02 -2.26 5.59
N ASP A 33 -1.71 -2.46 5.50
CA ASP A 33 -1.03 -3.74 5.29
C ASP A 33 0.14 -3.91 6.28
N PRO A 34 -0.16 -4.05 7.59
CA PRO A 34 0.87 -4.07 8.63
C PRO A 34 1.95 -5.10 8.35
N TYR A 35 1.54 -6.30 7.96
CA TYR A 35 2.45 -7.42 7.76
C TYR A 35 3.07 -7.49 6.35
N GLY A 36 2.86 -6.48 5.50
CA GLY A 36 3.46 -6.40 4.17
C GLY A 36 3.10 -7.59 3.27
N LYS A 37 1.84 -8.04 3.31
CA LYS A 37 1.34 -9.21 2.56
C LYS A 37 0.83 -8.85 1.16
N ARG A 38 0.59 -7.57 0.89
CA ARG A 38 -0.01 -7.03 -0.35
C ARG A 38 1.01 -6.24 -1.15
N VAL A 39 2.10 -6.93 -1.49
CA VAL A 39 3.23 -6.37 -2.25
C VAL A 39 2.84 -6.23 -3.71
N LEU A 40 3.00 -5.02 -4.24
CA LEU A 40 2.87 -4.71 -5.66
C LEU A 40 4.20 -4.92 -6.39
N GLY A 41 5.32 -4.61 -5.72
CA GLY A 41 6.66 -4.77 -6.26
C GLY A 41 7.73 -4.31 -5.26
N ASP A 42 8.94 -4.14 -5.74
CA ASP A 42 10.11 -3.82 -4.91
C ASP A 42 10.96 -2.73 -5.56
N ALA A 43 11.08 -1.59 -4.89
CA ALA A 43 11.80 -0.42 -5.41
C ALA A 43 13.32 -0.63 -5.49
N ARG A 44 13.84 -1.70 -4.89
CA ARG A 44 15.28 -2.04 -4.96
C ARG A 44 15.66 -2.68 -6.30
N THR A 45 14.68 -3.30 -6.98
CA THR A 45 14.91 -4.07 -8.22
C THR A 45 14.10 -3.56 -9.40
N THR A 46 13.01 -2.82 -9.14
CA THR A 46 12.09 -2.32 -10.16
C THR A 46 11.82 -0.84 -9.93
N SER A 47 11.72 -0.05 -11.00
CA SER A 47 11.36 1.37 -10.88
C SER A 47 9.95 1.54 -10.32
N VAL A 48 9.68 2.68 -9.68
CA VAL A 48 8.36 3.02 -9.12
C VAL A 48 7.29 2.97 -10.22
N THR A 49 7.61 3.51 -11.40
CA THR A 49 6.76 3.46 -12.59
C THR A 49 6.47 2.02 -12.99
N GLY A 50 7.52 1.19 -13.08
CA GLY A 50 7.39 -0.22 -13.46
C GLY A 50 6.51 -1.02 -12.50
N VAL A 51 6.57 -0.72 -11.20
CA VAL A 51 5.66 -1.32 -10.21
C VAL A 51 4.25 -0.77 -10.32
N TRP A 52 4.09 0.54 -10.50
CA TRP A 52 2.79 1.21 -10.52
C TRP A 52 1.96 0.87 -11.76
N THR A 53 2.60 0.72 -12.92
CA THR A 53 1.95 0.33 -14.19
C THR A 53 2.07 -1.16 -14.49
N GLY A 54 2.77 -1.92 -13.64
CA GLY A 54 3.01 -3.35 -13.82
C GLY A 54 1.74 -4.21 -13.69
N GLU A 55 1.86 -5.47 -14.11
CA GLU A 55 0.73 -6.42 -14.21
C GLU A 55 -0.03 -6.58 -12.89
N THR A 56 0.67 -6.65 -11.75
CA THR A 56 0.03 -6.78 -10.42
C THR A 56 -0.88 -5.59 -10.12
N ALA A 57 -0.42 -4.36 -10.35
CA ALA A 57 -1.18 -3.15 -10.08
C ALA A 57 -2.33 -2.97 -11.08
N ALA A 58 -2.09 -3.26 -12.37
CA ALA A 58 -3.13 -3.23 -13.40
C ALA A 58 -4.23 -4.26 -13.14
N GLY A 59 -3.85 -5.50 -12.80
CA GLY A 59 -4.78 -6.58 -12.45
C GLY A 59 -5.60 -6.27 -11.20
N LEU A 60 -5.00 -5.58 -10.22
CA LEU A 60 -5.71 -5.07 -9.05
C LEU A 60 -6.78 -4.04 -9.43
N ARG A 61 -6.46 -3.05 -10.27
CA ARG A 61 -7.42 -2.04 -10.76
C ARG A 61 -8.60 -2.70 -11.49
N THR A 62 -8.31 -3.62 -12.40
CA THR A 62 -9.33 -4.39 -13.12
C THR A 62 -10.24 -5.17 -12.17
N SER A 63 -9.66 -5.85 -11.18
CA SER A 63 -10.43 -6.61 -10.19
C SER A 63 -11.35 -5.69 -9.36
N ILE A 64 -10.84 -4.55 -8.91
CA ILE A 64 -11.64 -3.58 -8.15
C ILE A 64 -12.78 -2.99 -8.99
N ASN A 65 -12.58 -2.72 -10.28
CA ASN A 65 -13.67 -2.35 -11.19
C ASN A 65 -14.70 -3.47 -11.35
N GLY A 66 -14.29 -4.74 -11.20
CA GLY A 66 -15.17 -5.90 -11.12
C GLY A 66 -15.94 -6.05 -9.79
N GLY A 67 -15.71 -5.16 -8.82
CA GLY A 67 -16.40 -5.18 -7.53
C GLY A 67 -15.71 -5.97 -6.43
N GLY A 68 -14.42 -6.30 -6.58
CA GLY A 68 -13.61 -6.88 -5.52
C GLY A 68 -12.32 -7.51 -6.03
N ALA A 69 -11.31 -7.58 -5.17
CA ALA A 69 -10.02 -8.19 -5.51
C ALA A 69 -9.54 -9.13 -4.40
N LYS A 70 -9.18 -10.38 -4.76
CA LYS A 70 -8.57 -11.34 -3.83
C LYS A 70 -7.29 -10.79 -3.18
N PHE A 71 -6.51 -10.03 -3.95
CA PHE A 71 -5.32 -9.31 -3.49
C PHE A 71 -5.59 -8.49 -2.22
N CYS A 72 -6.76 -7.89 -2.07
CA CYS A 72 -7.07 -7.05 -0.92
C CYS A 72 -7.21 -7.83 0.39
N GLY A 73 -7.43 -9.15 0.37
CA GLY A 73 -7.49 -9.99 1.56
C GLY A 73 -8.39 -9.44 2.66
N ASP A 74 -7.81 -9.20 3.84
CA ASP A 74 -8.43 -8.63 5.04
C ASP A 74 -8.28 -7.10 5.16
N CYS A 75 -8.02 -6.39 4.06
CA CYS A 75 -7.82 -4.95 4.09
C CYS A 75 -9.06 -4.22 4.67
N PRO A 76 -8.92 -3.42 5.74
CA PRO A 76 -10.03 -2.69 6.35
C PRO A 76 -10.47 -1.46 5.56
N LEU A 77 -9.70 -1.03 4.55
CA LEU A 77 -10.00 0.14 3.71
C LEU A 77 -11.00 -0.16 2.58
N LYS A 78 -11.49 -1.39 2.46
CA LYS A 78 -12.56 -1.75 1.53
C LYS A 78 -13.77 -0.86 1.79
N LEU A 79 -14.42 -0.42 0.71
CA LEU A 79 -15.72 0.27 0.77
C LEU A 79 -16.80 -0.71 0.29
N PRO A 80 -17.60 -1.30 1.21
CA PRO A 80 -18.61 -2.28 0.83
C PRO A 80 -19.62 -1.68 -0.16
N LEU A 81 -20.06 -2.48 -1.12
CA LEU A 81 -21.07 -2.10 -2.10
C LEU A 81 -22.37 -2.87 -1.83
N ALA A 82 -23.52 -2.19 -1.87
CA ALA A 82 -24.84 -2.83 -1.74
C ALA A 82 -25.13 -3.78 -2.91
N LYS A 83 -25.93 -4.82 -2.72
CA LYS A 83 -26.11 -5.96 -3.66
C LYS A 83 -26.33 -5.54 -5.13
N ASP A 84 -27.09 -4.48 -5.35
CA ASP A 84 -27.51 -3.91 -6.63
C ASP A 84 -26.64 -2.72 -7.10
N GLN A 85 -25.82 -2.14 -6.22
CA GLN A 85 -24.98 -0.99 -6.52
C GLN A 85 -23.81 -1.38 -7.44
N GLN A 86 -23.77 -0.91 -8.68
CA GLN A 86 -22.64 -1.18 -9.58
C GLN A 86 -21.32 -0.63 -9.02
N PRO A 87 -20.20 -1.37 -9.14
CA PRO A 87 -18.89 -0.84 -8.79
C PRO A 87 -18.56 0.39 -9.66
N PRO A 88 -18.03 1.48 -9.07
CA PRO A 88 -17.55 2.61 -9.84
C PRO A 88 -16.49 2.16 -10.86
N GLN A 89 -16.69 2.51 -12.13
CA GLN A 89 -15.75 2.21 -13.20
C GLN A 89 -14.72 3.35 -13.29
N ARG A 90 -13.44 3.00 -13.22
CA ARG A 90 -12.30 3.93 -13.36
C ARG A 90 -11.40 3.47 -14.50
N GLY A 91 -10.77 4.40 -15.21
CA GLY A 91 -9.78 4.05 -16.24
C GLY A 91 -8.67 3.20 -15.65
N VAL A 92 -8.38 2.04 -16.26
CA VAL A 92 -7.28 1.16 -15.79
C VAL A 92 -5.93 1.73 -16.23
N ASP A 93 -5.93 2.45 -17.35
CA ASP A 93 -4.82 3.29 -17.80
C ASP A 93 -4.72 4.52 -16.87
N VAL A 94 -3.66 4.53 -16.07
CA VAL A 94 -3.35 5.60 -15.12
C VAL A 94 -2.11 6.36 -15.60
N GLY A 95 -1.84 7.52 -15.00
CA GLY A 95 -0.53 8.15 -15.13
C GLY A 95 0.59 7.20 -14.69
N SER A 96 1.81 7.43 -15.18
CA SER A 96 2.95 6.55 -14.94
C SER A 96 3.33 6.40 -13.47
N LEU A 97 2.89 7.32 -12.60
CA LEU A 97 3.29 7.40 -11.20
C LEU A 97 2.09 7.72 -10.28
N PRO A 98 2.15 7.36 -8.98
CA PRO A 98 1.10 7.67 -8.01
C PRO A 98 1.11 9.15 -7.63
N SER A 99 -0.06 9.72 -7.36
CA SER A 99 -0.16 11.12 -6.89
C SER A 99 0.09 11.29 -5.39
N ARG A 100 0.09 10.19 -4.63
CA ARG A 100 0.30 10.17 -3.18
C ARG A 100 1.19 9.00 -2.78
N LEU A 101 2.22 9.31 -2.00
CA LEU A 101 3.14 8.30 -1.47
C LEU A 101 3.16 8.34 0.05
N TYR A 102 2.94 7.19 0.68
CA TYR A 102 3.27 6.96 2.07
C TYR A 102 4.68 6.36 2.17
N VAL A 103 5.46 6.81 3.14
CA VAL A 103 6.82 6.34 3.38
C VAL A 103 6.90 5.84 4.83
N GLU A 104 7.11 4.54 4.99
CA GLU A 104 7.45 3.92 6.27
C GLU A 104 8.97 4.07 6.49
N CYS A 105 9.37 5.00 7.35
CA CYS A 105 10.79 5.24 7.65
C CYS A 105 11.44 4.09 8.42
N THR A 106 10.66 3.44 9.27
CA THR A 106 11.14 2.38 10.15
C THR A 106 10.00 1.45 10.51
N ALA A 107 10.33 0.20 10.83
CA ALA A 107 9.41 -0.71 11.52
C ALA A 107 9.79 -0.90 12.99
N ALA A 108 10.91 -0.31 13.43
CA ALA A 108 11.32 -0.32 14.82
C ALA A 108 10.42 0.63 15.63
N CYS A 109 10.04 0.20 16.82
CA CYS A 109 9.31 1.00 17.78
C CYS A 109 9.83 0.67 19.17
N ASN A 110 10.22 1.67 19.93
CA ASN A 110 10.64 1.52 21.33
C ASN A 110 9.45 1.40 22.30
N ILE A 111 8.23 1.59 21.81
CA ILE A 111 6.99 1.47 22.58
C ILE A 111 6.37 0.07 22.36
N SER A 112 6.32 -0.72 23.43
CA SER A 112 5.59 -2.01 23.49
C SER A 112 4.12 -1.75 23.85
N CYS A 113 3.38 -1.13 22.93
CA CYS A 113 1.95 -0.89 23.11
C CYS A 113 1.18 -2.21 23.22
N ALA A 114 0.34 -2.34 24.26
CA ALA A 114 -0.45 -3.55 24.49
C ALA A 114 -1.31 -3.92 23.25
N GLN A 115 -1.12 -5.14 22.75
CA GLN A 115 -1.83 -5.71 21.59
C GLN A 115 -1.66 -4.93 20.27
N ALA A 116 -0.69 -4.03 20.16
CA ALA A 116 -0.42 -3.33 18.91
C ALA A 116 0.35 -4.23 17.93
N CYS A 117 -0.03 -4.20 16.65
CA CYS A 117 0.67 -4.96 15.61
C CYS A 117 2.10 -4.45 15.34
N CYS A 118 2.47 -3.27 15.84
CA CYS A 118 3.84 -2.73 15.76
C CYS A 118 4.68 -3.01 17.01
N ALA A 119 4.13 -3.66 18.05
CA ALA A 119 4.87 -3.93 19.28
C ALA A 119 6.02 -4.93 19.03
N PRO A 120 7.23 -4.73 19.58
CA PRO A 120 8.41 -5.55 19.27
C PRO A 120 8.21 -7.07 19.43
N GLU A 121 7.46 -7.47 20.44
CA GLU A 121 7.22 -8.87 20.83
C GLU A 121 6.26 -9.63 19.91
N THR A 122 5.38 -8.93 19.17
CA THR A 122 4.32 -9.54 18.35
C THR A 122 4.25 -8.98 16.93
N GLY A 123 5.08 -8.00 16.61
CA GLY A 123 4.76 -7.04 15.57
C GLY A 123 5.48 -7.17 14.24
N ILE A 124 5.33 -6.11 13.44
CA ILE A 124 5.73 -6.03 12.04
C ILE A 124 7.24 -6.15 11.78
N THR A 125 8.09 -5.94 12.79
CA THR A 125 9.57 -6.04 12.66
C THR A 125 10.00 -7.39 12.09
N ARG A 126 9.31 -8.48 12.46
CA ARG A 126 9.56 -9.84 11.95
C ARG A 126 9.13 -10.05 10.49
N THR A 127 8.33 -9.13 9.96
CA THR A 127 7.80 -9.21 8.59
C THR A 127 8.56 -8.31 7.61
N ARG A 128 9.46 -7.46 8.11
CA ARG A 128 10.30 -6.58 7.30
C ARG A 128 11.66 -7.20 7.06
N GLN A 129 12.21 -6.94 5.88
CA GLN A 129 13.55 -7.39 5.49
C GLN A 129 14.66 -6.41 5.94
N ALA A 130 14.28 -5.20 6.36
CA ALA A 130 15.14 -4.19 6.96
C ALA A 130 14.35 -3.41 8.01
N GLY A 131 15.02 -2.99 9.09
CA GLY A 131 14.37 -2.25 10.18
C GLY A 131 14.25 -0.74 9.92
N MET A 132 15.13 -0.18 9.09
CA MET A 132 15.20 1.24 8.74
C MET A 132 15.24 1.39 7.22
N LEU A 133 14.58 2.42 6.72
CA LEU A 133 14.61 2.79 5.31
C LEU A 133 16.00 3.27 4.90
N ASP A 134 16.52 2.69 3.82
CA ASP A 134 17.76 3.14 3.20
C ASP A 134 17.56 4.53 2.55
N PHE A 135 18.44 5.47 2.89
CA PHE A 135 18.29 6.87 2.48
C PHE A 135 18.52 7.08 0.97
N GLU A 136 19.42 6.30 0.37
CA GLU A 136 19.67 6.35 -1.08
C GLU A 136 18.48 5.80 -1.86
N LEU A 137 17.88 4.70 -1.36
CA LEU A 137 16.64 4.17 -1.91
C LEU A 137 15.50 5.18 -1.80
N PHE A 138 15.33 5.81 -0.63
CA PHE A 138 14.35 6.87 -0.44
C PHE A 138 14.52 7.99 -1.47
N THR A 139 15.74 8.49 -1.61
CA THR A 139 16.07 9.59 -2.53
C THR A 139 15.71 9.22 -3.97
N ARG A 140 16.13 8.03 -4.45
CA ARG A 140 15.74 7.54 -5.78
C ARG A 140 14.23 7.46 -5.98
N VAL A 141 13.50 6.94 -5.01
CA VAL A 141 12.03 6.77 -5.12
C VAL A 141 11.35 8.13 -5.18
N ILE A 142 11.81 9.11 -4.38
CA ILE A 142 11.29 10.47 -4.41
C ILE A 142 11.66 11.20 -5.70
N ASP A 143 12.89 11.04 -6.20
CA ASP A 143 13.31 11.64 -7.47
C ASP A 143 12.50 11.08 -8.65
N GLU A 144 12.20 9.77 -8.64
CA GLU A 144 11.39 9.14 -9.67
C GLU A 144 9.92 9.57 -9.60
N ALA A 145 9.29 9.49 -8.42
CA ALA A 145 7.87 9.75 -8.25
C ALA A 145 7.52 11.25 -8.18
N GLY A 146 8.47 12.07 -7.73
CA GLY A 146 8.35 13.48 -7.38
C GLY A 146 7.50 14.33 -8.33
N PRO A 147 7.70 14.27 -9.66
CA PRO A 147 6.94 15.07 -10.62
C PRO A 147 5.41 14.86 -10.57
N SER A 148 4.94 13.73 -10.04
CA SER A 148 3.52 13.40 -9.94
C SER A 148 2.93 13.55 -8.54
N LEU A 149 3.78 13.67 -7.50
CA LEU A 149 3.35 13.63 -6.12
C LEU A 149 2.72 14.96 -5.69
N GLY A 150 1.43 14.93 -5.40
CA GLY A 150 0.74 16.04 -4.71
C GLY A 150 0.84 15.96 -3.19
N ARG A 151 1.24 14.81 -2.63
CA ARG A 151 1.38 14.59 -1.19
C ARG A 151 2.34 13.44 -0.87
N VAL A 152 3.20 13.66 0.11
CA VAL A 152 4.04 12.63 0.73
C VAL A 152 3.72 12.57 2.22
N ASP A 153 3.46 11.37 2.73
CA ASP A 153 3.17 11.12 4.14
C ASP A 153 4.25 10.23 4.73
N PHE A 154 5.08 10.76 5.63
CA PHE A 154 5.97 9.95 6.47
C PHE A 154 5.14 9.30 7.59
N PHE A 155 4.46 8.22 7.23
CA PHE A 155 3.47 7.57 8.07
C PHE A 155 3.32 6.11 7.64
N ASN A 156 3.41 5.20 8.61
CA ASN A 156 2.78 3.89 8.53
C ASN A 156 2.73 3.26 9.93
N TYR A 157 3.84 2.64 10.32
CA TYR A 157 4.11 2.00 11.60
C TYR A 157 5.55 2.33 12.00
N GLY A 158 5.98 1.85 13.17
CA GLY A 158 7.25 2.28 13.75
C GLY A 158 7.14 3.65 14.43
N GLU A 159 8.27 4.15 14.91
CA GLU A 159 8.43 5.51 15.46
C GLU A 159 8.59 6.58 14.36
#